data_AF-F9EHW0-F1
#
_entry.id   AF-F9EHW0-F1
#
_cell.length_a   1.000
_cell.length_b   1.000
_cell.length_c   1.000
_cell.angle_alpha   90.00
_cell.angle_beta   90.00
_cell.angle_gamma   90.00
#
_symmetry.space_group_name_H-M   'P 1'
#
loop_
_entity.id
_entity.type
_entity.pdbx_description
1 polymer ?
#
loop_
_entity_poly.entity_id
_entity_poly.type
_entity_poly.pdbx_seq_one_letter_code
_entity_poly.pdbx_strand_id
1 'polypeptide(L)'
;MLTGTEVKALRMGRASLTEAWIEVDRRGEAWLQGAHIPEYLQGTWNNHAPRRRRKLLLHRSQLERLAQRVSAKGYTIVPLELYFLRGRAKLEIALARGKQVWDKRQALREAQDEREAARALAAANRRRG
;
A
#
# COMPACT_ATOMS: atom_id res chain seq x y z
N MET A 1 12.50 -10.41 1.78
CA MET A 1 13.84 -10.03 2.27
C MET A 1 14.40 -9.05 1.27
N LEU A 2 15.06 -7.98 1.72
CA LEU A 2 15.64 -6.96 0.84
C LEU A 2 17.12 -7.26 0.56
N THR A 3 17.58 -6.90 -0.63
CA THR A 3 18.98 -6.92 -1.05
C THR A 3 19.68 -5.60 -0.73
N GLY A 4 21.01 -5.59 -0.69
CA GLY A 4 21.78 -4.38 -0.41
C GLY A 4 21.48 -3.21 -1.35
N THR A 5 21.27 -3.50 -2.65
CA THR A 5 20.92 -2.49 -3.66
C THR A 5 19.51 -1.90 -3.43
N GLU A 6 18.54 -2.72 -3.01
CA GLU A 6 17.21 -2.25 -2.60
C GLU A 6 17.28 -1.32 -1.39
N VAL A 7 18.10 -1.66 -0.39
CA VAL A 7 18.27 -0.81 0.80
C VAL A 7 18.87 0.54 0.43
N LYS A 8 19.80 0.59 -0.53
CA LYS A 8 20.38 1.85 -1.03
C LYS A 8 19.33 2.69 -1.76
N ALA A 9 18.52 2.09 -2.63
CA ALA A 9 17.41 2.77 -3.30
C ALA A 9 16.39 3.35 -2.31
N LEU A 10 15.99 2.56 -1.30
CA LEU A 10 15.07 2.99 -0.26
C LEU A 10 15.62 4.15 0.59
N ARG A 11 16.94 4.17 0.87
CA ARG A 11 17.58 5.28 1.59
C ARG A 11 17.59 6.59 0.80
N MET A 12 17.52 6.52 -0.54
CA MET A 12 17.33 7.69 -1.38
C MET A 12 15.85 8.12 -1.49
N GLY A 13 14.94 7.53 -0.70
CA GLY A 13 13.51 7.80 -0.75
C GLY A 13 12.82 7.26 -2.01
N ARG A 14 13.49 6.38 -2.77
CA ARG A 14 12.96 5.84 -4.03
C ARG A 14 12.25 4.52 -3.78
N ALA A 15 10.94 4.57 -3.61
CA ALA A 15 10.06 3.43 -3.71
C ALA A 15 8.63 3.88 -4.00
N SER A 16 7.88 3.03 -4.70
CA SER A 16 6.45 3.18 -4.87
C SER A 16 5.77 1.91 -4.38
N LEU A 17 4.79 2.10 -3.49
CA LEU A 17 3.88 1.07 -3.00
C LEU A 17 2.53 1.12 -3.73
N THR A 18 2.44 1.89 -4.81
CA THR A 18 1.23 2.01 -5.62
C THR A 18 0.84 0.65 -6.15
N GLU A 19 -0.40 0.22 -5.91
CA GLU A 19 -0.93 -1.10 -6.28
C GLU A 19 -0.19 -2.28 -5.65
N ALA A 20 0.59 -2.07 -4.59
CA ALA A 20 1.23 -3.17 -3.88
C ALA A 20 0.22 -3.87 -2.95
N TRP A 21 0.34 -5.19 -2.83
CA TRP A 21 -0.46 -5.99 -1.92
C TRP A 21 0.41 -7.06 -1.26
N ILE A 22 -0.12 -7.65 -0.19
CA ILE A 22 0.56 -8.70 0.54
C ILE A 22 -0.23 -9.99 0.39
N GLU A 23 0.43 -11.01 -0.13
CA GLU A 23 -0.11 -12.37 -0.27
C GLU A 23 0.46 -13.25 0.83
N VAL A 24 -0.39 -14.07 1.45
CA VAL A 24 0.04 -15.13 2.36
C VAL A 24 -0.04 -16.45 1.59
N ASP A 25 1.11 -17.08 1.38
CA ASP A 25 1.22 -18.34 0.65
C ASP A 25 0.68 -19.51 1.50
N ARG A 26 0.39 -20.65 0.85
CA ARG A 26 -0.10 -21.89 1.48
C ARG A 26 0.85 -22.43 2.54
N ARG A 27 2.14 -22.06 2.47
CA ARG A 27 3.18 -22.41 3.45
C ARG A 27 3.18 -21.49 4.69
N GLY A 28 2.25 -20.54 4.78
CA GLY A 28 2.15 -19.60 5.91
C GLY A 28 3.16 -18.45 5.83
N GLU A 29 3.72 -18.15 4.66
CA GLU A 29 4.69 -17.07 4.48
C GLU A 29 4.03 -15.85 3.83
N ALA A 30 4.31 -14.65 4.34
CA ALA A 30 3.82 -13.41 3.75
C ALA A 30 4.82 -12.84 2.72
N TRP A 31 4.28 -12.37 1.60
CA TRP A 31 5.04 -11.84 0.48
C TRP A 31 4.45 -10.51 0.03
N LEU A 32 5.30 -9.48 -0.08
CA LEU A 32 4.97 -8.22 -0.72
C LEU A 32 5.10 -8.36 -2.24
N GLN A 33 4.03 -8.00 -2.95
CA GLN A 33 3.93 -7.97 -4.40
C GLN A 33 3.53 -6.58 -4.91
N GLY A 34 3.81 -6.29 -6.17
CA GLY A 34 3.48 -5.02 -6.82
C GLY A 34 4.37 -3.84 -6.42
N ALA A 35 5.06 -3.89 -5.28
CA ALA A 35 5.97 -2.83 -4.85
C ALA A 35 7.11 -2.60 -5.85
N HIS A 36 7.28 -1.34 -6.26
CA HIS A 36 8.31 -0.90 -7.19
C HIS A 36 9.44 -0.21 -6.43
N ILE A 37 10.62 -0.85 -6.40
CA ILE A 37 11.85 -0.26 -5.89
C ILE A 37 12.80 -0.19 -7.08
N PRO A 38 13.19 1.01 -7.55
CA PRO A 38 14.07 1.11 -8.70
C PRO A 38 15.46 0.59 -8.39
N GLU A 39 16.16 0.18 -9.43
CA GLU A 39 17.55 -0.23 -9.33
C GLU A 39 18.44 0.90 -8.83
N TYR A 40 19.51 0.51 -8.13
CA TYR A 40 20.51 1.47 -7.67
C TYR A 40 21.48 1.75 -8.83
N LEU A 41 21.46 2.97 -9.37
CA LEU A 41 22.25 3.36 -10.55
C LEU A 41 23.76 3.21 -10.34
N GLN A 42 24.24 3.33 -9.10
CA GLN A 42 25.64 3.15 -8.72
C GLN A 42 25.95 1.70 -8.28
N GLY A 43 25.04 0.77 -8.56
CA GLY A 43 25.24 -0.66 -8.39
C GLY A 43 25.97 -1.28 -9.58
N THR A 44 26.75 -2.33 -9.34
CA THR A 44 27.34 -3.19 -10.38
C THR A 44 26.25 -4.04 -11.07
N TRP A 45 26.63 -4.92 -12.00
CA TRP A 45 25.78 -5.86 -12.76
C TRP A 45 24.78 -6.73 -11.95
N ASN A 46 24.88 -6.75 -10.62
CA ASN A 46 24.09 -7.59 -9.72
C ASN A 46 22.81 -6.88 -9.22
N ASN A 47 22.11 -6.19 -10.13
CA ASN A 47 20.89 -5.47 -9.82
C ASN A 47 19.70 -6.41 -9.60
N HIS A 48 18.74 -5.95 -8.80
CA HIS A 48 17.51 -6.67 -8.50
C HIS A 48 16.41 -6.24 -9.46
N ALA A 49 15.52 -7.16 -9.84
CA ALA A 49 14.34 -6.77 -10.60
C ALA A 49 13.43 -5.81 -9.77
N PRO A 50 13.04 -4.63 -10.31
CA PRO A 50 12.34 -3.61 -9.52
C PRO A 50 11.04 -4.05 -8.84
N ARG A 51 10.28 -4.92 -9.51
CA ARG A 51 8.99 -5.45 -9.04
C ARG A 51 9.07 -6.87 -8.49
N ARG A 52 10.24 -7.33 -8.05
CA ARG A 52 10.37 -8.69 -7.52
C ARG A 52 9.50 -8.91 -6.27
N ARG A 53 9.08 -10.15 -6.07
CA ARG A 53 8.36 -10.57 -4.87
C ARG A 53 9.30 -10.59 -3.65
N ARG A 54 8.88 -9.97 -2.54
CA ARG A 54 9.73 -9.79 -1.34
C ARG A 54 9.09 -10.44 -0.11
N LYS A 55 9.76 -11.45 0.47
CA LYS A 55 9.32 -12.10 1.72
C LYS A 55 9.26 -11.12 2.90
N LEU A 56 8.17 -11.11 3.65
CA LEU A 56 8.04 -10.36 4.89
C LEU A 56 8.45 -11.22 6.09
N LEU A 57 9.06 -10.58 7.10
CA LEU A 57 9.54 -11.24 8.31
C LEU A 57 8.57 -10.96 9.45
N LEU A 58 7.41 -11.63 9.42
CA LEU A 58 6.38 -11.53 10.44
C LEU A 58 6.49 -12.69 11.44
N HIS A 59 5.98 -12.50 12.66
CA HIS A 59 5.86 -13.60 13.62
C HIS A 59 4.76 -14.59 13.18
N ARG A 60 4.92 -15.87 13.54
CA ARG A 60 3.96 -16.93 13.21
C ARG A 60 2.52 -16.62 13.66
N SER A 61 2.34 -16.15 14.89
CA SER A 61 1.01 -15.77 15.41
C SER A 61 0.36 -14.62 14.64
N GLN A 62 1.17 -13.68 14.13
CA GLN A 62 0.68 -12.59 13.28
C GLN A 62 0.26 -13.11 11.91
N LEU A 63 1.03 -14.02 11.32
CA LEU A 63 0.73 -14.66 10.05
C LEU A 63 -0.59 -15.44 10.12
N GLU A 64 -0.79 -16.25 11.16
CA GLU A 64 -2.02 -17.01 11.36
C GLU A 64 -3.24 -16.09 11.49
N ARG A 65 -3.13 -15.01 12.28
CA ARG A 65 -4.20 -14.01 12.43
C ARG A 65 -4.53 -13.30 11.11
N LEU A 66 -3.52 -12.97 10.31
CA LEU A 66 -3.71 -12.33 9.01
C LEU A 66 -4.34 -13.31 8.01
N ALA A 67 -3.86 -14.55 7.95
CA ALA A 67 -4.38 -15.59 7.07
C ALA A 67 -5.87 -15.87 7.33
N GLN A 68 -6.27 -15.98 8.60
CA GLN A 68 -7.67 -16.16 8.99
C GLN A 68 -8.55 -15.00 8.52
N ARG A 69 -8.07 -13.75 8.67
CA ARG A 69 -8.81 -12.55 8.27
C ARG A 69 -8.90 -12.38 6.75
N VAL A 70 -7.86 -12.75 6.01
CA VAL A 70 -7.87 -12.74 4.53
C VAL A 70 -8.77 -13.85 3.97
N SER A 71 -8.83 -15.01 4.64
CA SER A 71 -9.77 -16.07 4.27
C SER A 71 -11.23 -15.65 4.43
N ALA A 72 -11.53 -14.66 5.28
CA ALA A 72 -12.85 -14.05 5.33
C ALA A 72 -13.07 -13.21 4.06
N LYS A 73 -14.16 -13.52 3.34
CA LYS A 73 -14.45 -12.96 2.00
C LYS A 73 -14.37 -11.43 1.99
N GLY A 74 -13.46 -10.89 1.16
CA GLY A 74 -13.40 -9.47 0.82
C GLY A 74 -12.34 -8.63 1.55
N TYR A 75 -11.52 -9.23 2.42
CA TYR A 75 -10.37 -8.55 3.01
C TYR A 75 -9.10 -8.75 2.19
N THR A 76 -8.26 -7.73 2.14
CA THR A 76 -6.95 -7.72 1.49
C THR A 76 -5.96 -7.01 2.37
N ILE A 77 -4.71 -7.50 2.40
CA ILE A 77 -3.64 -6.85 3.15
C ILE A 77 -2.93 -5.87 2.23
N VAL A 78 -2.91 -4.60 2.63
CA VAL A 78 -2.30 -3.51 1.87
C VAL A 78 -1.12 -2.93 2.65
N PRO A 79 -0.02 -2.56 1.97
CA PRO A 79 1.05 -1.79 2.58
C PRO A 79 0.62 -0.34 2.77
N LEU A 80 1.00 0.26 3.91
CA LEU A 80 0.75 1.68 4.19
C LEU A 80 2.00 2.50 3.95
N GLU A 81 3.05 2.21 4.72
CA GLU A 81 4.30 2.96 4.68
C GLU A 81 5.53 2.08 4.83
N LEU A 82 6.63 2.55 4.24
CA LEU A 82 7.97 2.00 4.44
C LEU A 82 8.79 2.99 5.24
N TYR A 83 9.34 2.55 6.37
CA TYR A 83 10.14 3.39 7.25
C TYR A 83 11.39 2.66 7.73
N PHE A 84 12.40 3.42 8.17
CA PHE A 84 13.60 2.85 8.75
C PHE A 84 13.53 2.90 10.28
N LEU A 85 13.72 1.75 10.93
CA LEU A 85 13.86 1.66 12.39
C LEU A 85 15.10 0.86 12.74
N ARG A 86 15.98 1.44 13.58
CA ARG A 86 17.24 0.81 14.02
C ARG A 86 18.06 0.25 12.84
N GLY A 87 18.16 1.03 11.76
CA GLY A 87 18.92 0.67 10.56
C GLY A 87 18.26 -0.34 9.61
N ARG A 88 17.08 -0.89 9.94
CA ARG A 88 16.34 -1.84 9.09
C ARG A 88 15.12 -1.17 8.47
N ALA A 89 14.83 -1.50 7.21
CA ALA A 89 13.57 -1.11 6.57
C ALA A 89 12.42 -1.97 7.13
N LYS A 90 11.37 -1.31 7.59
CA LYS A 90 10.13 -1.88 8.08
C LYS A 90 8.99 -1.45 7.17
N LEU A 91 8.01 -2.33 7.03
CA LEU A 91 6.79 -2.10 6.28
C LEU A 91 5.62 -2.14 7.25
N GLU A 92 4.84 -1.06 7.28
CA GLU A 92 3.54 -1.06 7.94
C GLU A 92 2.48 -1.62 7.00
N ILE A 93 1.58 -2.44 7.55
CA ILE A 93 0.57 -3.17 6.80
C ILE A 93 -0.79 -3.02 7.48
N ALA A 94 -1.84 -2.92 6.68
CA ALA A 94 -3.21 -2.85 7.15
C ALA A 94 -4.09 -3.87 6.44
N LEU A 95 -5.16 -4.27 7.12
CA LEU A 95 -6.25 -5.02 6.49
C LEU A 95 -7.27 -4.01 5.97
N ALA A 96 -7.50 -4.04 4.67
CA ALA A 96 -8.51 -3.24 4.00
C ALA A 96 -9.59 -4.15 3.43
N ARG A 97 -10.81 -3.61 3.33
CA ARG A 97 -11.90 -4.23 2.57
C ARG A 97 -12.14 -3.42 1.31
N GLY A 98 -12.12 -4.07 0.15
CA GLY A 98 -12.48 -3.40 -1.10
C GLY A 98 -13.94 -2.96 -1.09
N LYS A 99 -14.22 -1.70 -1.45
CA LYS A 99 -15.58 -1.23 -1.72
C LYS A 99 -16.11 -1.90 -3.00
N GLN A 100 -17.37 -2.34 -3.00
CA GLN A 100 -17.98 -2.89 -4.21
C GLN A 100 -18.22 -1.78 -5.24
N VAL A 101 -18.43 -2.14 -6.51
CA VAL A 101 -18.64 -1.16 -7.59
C VAL A 101 -19.87 -0.27 -7.32
N TRP A 102 -20.92 -0.83 -6.74
CA TRP A 102 -22.12 -0.08 -6.36
C TRP A 102 -21.83 0.93 -5.24
N ASP A 103 -21.11 0.52 -4.18
CA ASP A 103 -20.66 1.41 -3.10
C ASP A 103 -19.83 2.58 -3.65
N LYS A 104 -18.96 2.30 -4.63
CA LYS A 104 -18.13 3.32 -5.28
C LYS A 104 -18.98 4.35 -6.03
N ARG A 105 -20.02 3.90 -6.74
CA ARG A 105 -20.93 4.81 -7.47
C ARG A 105 -21.72 5.70 -6.53
N GLN A 106 -22.23 5.15 -5.42
CA GLN A 106 -22.96 5.94 -4.44
C GLN A 106 -22.06 6.99 -3.78
N ALA A 107 -20.86 6.59 -3.33
CA ALA A 107 -19.91 7.52 -2.72
C ALA A 107 -19.46 8.64 -3.68
N LEU A 108 -19.33 8.34 -4.99
CA LEU A 108 -19.02 9.36 -6.00
C LEU A 108 -20.16 10.36 -6.20
N ARG A 109 -21.41 9.90 -6.15
CA ARG A 109 -22.59 10.78 -6.23
C ARG A 109 -22.66 11.71 -5.02
N GLU A 110 -22.58 11.15 -3.81
CA GLU A 110 -22.61 11.92 -2.56
C GLU A 110 -21.51 12.98 -2.52
N ALA A 111 -20.28 12.61 -2.89
CA ALA A 111 -19.15 13.56 -2.95
C ALA A 111 -19.33 14.65 -4.01
N GLN A 112 -20.03 14.37 -5.11
CA GLN A 112 -20.32 15.36 -6.14
C GLN A 112 -21.42 16.32 -5.67
N ASP A 113 -22.49 15.80 -5.10
CA ASP A 113 -23.61 16.58 -4.58
C ASP A 113 -23.15 17.54 -3.46
N GLU A 114 -22.30 17.06 -2.54
CA GLU A 114 -21.72 17.88 -1.47
C GLU A 114 -20.85 19.02 -2.03
N ARG A 115 -20.09 18.72 -3.09
CA ARG A 115 -19.23 19.72 -3.75
C ARG A 115 -20.03 20.77 -4.51
N GLU A 116 -21.16 20.39 -5.12
CA GLU A 116 -22.07 21.33 -5.78
C GLU A 116 -22.81 22.22 -4.76
N ALA A 117 -23.28 21.65 -3.65
CA ALA A 117 -23.89 22.38 -2.55
C ALA A 117 -22.91 23.41 -1.93
N ALA A 118 -21.65 23.00 -1.69
CA ALA A 118 -20.61 23.90 -1.18
C ALA A 118 -20.31 25.05 -2.16
N ARG A 119 -20.29 24.80 -3.47
CA ARG A 119 -20.12 25.86 -4.49
C ARG A 119 -21.31 26.82 -4.51
N ALA A 120 -22.53 26.31 -4.43
CA ALA A 120 -23.75 27.12 -4.41
C ALA A 120 -23.79 28.06 -3.19
N LEU A 121 -23.46 27.55 -2.00
CA LEU A 121 -23.33 28.33 -0.77
C LEU A 121 -22.23 29.40 -0.87
N ALA A 122 -21.07 29.04 -1.40
CA ALA A 122 -19.96 29.99 -1.58
C ALA A 122 -20.31 31.11 -2.59
N ALA A 123 -21.03 30.79 -3.67
CA ALA A 123 -21.51 31.77 -4.64
C ALA A 123 -22.59 32.69 -4.05
N ALA A 124 -23.49 32.16 -3.23
CA ALA A 124 -24.51 32.95 -2.53
C ALA A 124 -23.88 33.93 -1.53
N ASN A 125 -22.88 33.49 -0.77
CA ASN A 125 -22.16 34.36 0.17
C ASN A 125 -21.39 35.48 -0.54
N ARG A 126 -20.83 35.22 -1.73
CA ARG A 126 -20.13 36.22 -2.55
C ARG A 126 -21.03 37.28 -3.17
N ARG A 127 -22.35 37.03 -3.27
CA ARG A 127 -23.34 38.01 -3.78
C ARG A 127 -23.95 38.89 -2.69
N ARG A 128 -23.72 38.57 -1.41
CA ARG A 128 -24.28 39.28 -0.25
C ARG A 128 -23.31 40.26 0.42
N GLY A 129 -22.05 40.30 0.00
CA GLY A 129 -21.06 41.33 0.36
C GLY A 129 -20.74 42.19 -0.84
#